data_AF-R4WEL6-F1
#
_entry.id   AF-R4WEL6-F1
#
_cell.length_a   1.000
_cell.length_b   1.000
_cell.length_c   1.000
_cell.angle_alpha   90.00
_cell.angle_beta   90.00
_cell.angle_gamma   90.00
#
_symmetry.space_group_name_H-M   'P 1'
#
loop_
_entity.id
_entity.type
_entity.pdbx_description
1 polymer ?
#
loop_
_entity_poly.entity_id
_entity_poly.type
_entity_poly.pdbx_seq_one_letter_code
_entity_poly.pdbx_strand_id
1 'polypeptide(L)'
;MDEDVVIVDVNYRVGIYGFLSFEDRDLPGNMGLKDQVMALRWVKQNIASFGGDPNSVTLVGESAGAGSVYHHTISPLSKGLFHRGIAESGSSYGLWCAAPEGFTKKLSIKLLELLNCKYTTTKAAVECIKNMDPNEVVKKLEHFREWQIDPIFNFGPVLEPQGPGAFLTGPVSSWVHNPVPLLMGMTSAEGLLRTLYFPYLNLSYEWYSNNFEKIAPISLLYFASAPNPNEITRKVRNYYFPKGKITEDDWVNITNMYSDSWMTTAILDGANKHTGDVF
;
A
#
# COMPACT_ATOMS: atom_id res chain seq x y z
N MET A 1 -28.22 4.75 11.94
CA MET A 1 -27.53 3.46 11.82
C MET A 1 -28.55 2.43 12.19
N ASP A 2 -28.83 1.52 11.28
CA ASP A 2 -29.91 0.54 11.45
C ASP A 2 -29.41 -0.74 12.15
N GLU A 3 -28.09 -0.86 12.32
CA GLU A 3 -27.40 -1.95 13.00
C GLU A 3 -26.89 -1.52 14.38
N ASP A 4 -26.96 -2.44 15.35
CA ASP A 4 -26.51 -2.23 16.73
C ASP A 4 -25.00 -2.43 16.88
N VAL A 5 -24.24 -1.44 16.39
CA VAL A 5 -22.78 -1.43 16.40
C VAL A 5 -22.23 -0.07 16.83
N VAL A 6 -21.00 -0.07 17.36
CA VAL A 6 -20.23 1.16 17.60
C VAL A 6 -19.20 1.32 16.49
N ILE A 7 -19.27 2.45 15.77
CA ILE A 7 -18.29 2.78 14.72
C ILE A 7 -17.19 3.66 15.32
N VAL A 8 -15.95 3.28 15.06
CA VAL A 8 -14.76 4.07 15.41
C VAL A 8 -13.97 4.32 14.14
N ASP A 9 -13.86 5.58 13.76
CA ASP A 9 -13.01 6.03 12.65
C ASP A 9 -11.71 6.62 13.19
N VAL A 10 -10.60 6.34 12.53
CA VAL A 10 -9.25 6.65 13.01
C VAL A 10 -8.41 7.28 11.90
N ASN A 11 -7.90 8.47 12.17
CA ASN A 11 -6.85 9.06 11.34
C ASN A 11 -5.50 8.44 11.70
N TYR A 12 -4.68 8.21 10.69
CA TYR A 12 -3.29 7.78 10.86
C TYR A 12 -2.39 8.59 9.92
N ARG A 13 -1.08 8.68 10.22
CA ARG A 13 -0.15 9.39 9.33
C ARG A 13 -0.04 8.68 7.98
N VAL A 14 -0.05 9.46 6.90
CA VAL A 14 0.08 9.01 5.51
C VAL A 14 1.30 9.60 4.81
N GLY A 15 1.62 9.10 3.62
CA GLY A 15 2.70 9.62 2.78
C GLY A 15 4.05 9.64 3.49
N ILE A 16 4.82 10.71 3.27
CA ILE A 16 6.15 10.90 3.89
C ILE A 16 6.06 10.76 5.42
N TYR A 17 5.08 11.39 6.07
CA TYR A 17 4.99 11.36 7.54
C TYR A 17 4.58 10.02 8.13
N GLY A 18 3.85 9.21 7.36
CA GLY A 18 3.44 7.86 7.77
C GLY A 18 4.48 6.79 7.47
N PHE A 19 5.28 6.98 6.42
CA PHE A 19 6.00 5.88 5.79
C PHE A 19 7.43 6.21 5.33
N LEU A 20 7.97 7.38 5.68
CA LEU A 20 9.40 7.65 5.54
C LEU A 20 10.22 6.60 6.32
N SER A 21 11.25 6.06 5.67
CA SER A 21 12.12 5.04 6.27
C SER A 21 13.53 5.10 5.71
N PHE A 22 14.53 4.92 6.59
CA PHE A 22 15.92 4.62 6.21
C PHE A 22 16.24 3.12 6.29
N GLU A 23 15.22 2.31 6.63
CA GLU A 23 15.31 0.86 6.81
C GLU A 23 16.40 0.47 7.82
N ASP A 24 16.59 1.33 8.82
CA ASP A 24 17.51 1.14 9.93
C ASP A 24 16.78 1.27 11.27
N ARG A 25 17.51 1.16 12.38
CA ARG A 25 16.92 1.21 13.72
C ARG A 25 16.49 2.61 14.16
N ASP A 26 17.02 3.67 13.55
CA ASP A 26 16.72 5.05 13.92
C ASP A 26 15.45 5.54 13.20
N LEU A 27 15.19 5.09 11.97
CA LEU A 27 13.94 5.32 11.25
C LEU A 27 13.51 4.07 10.47
N PRO A 28 12.94 3.06 11.15
CA PRO A 28 12.58 1.80 10.52
C PRO A 28 11.36 1.92 9.57
N GLY A 29 10.48 2.90 9.81
CA GLY A 29 9.28 3.16 9.01
C GLY A 29 7.98 2.72 9.70
N ASN A 30 6.92 2.55 8.89
CA ASN A 30 5.59 2.08 9.30
C ASN A 30 4.93 2.91 10.41
N MET A 31 5.18 4.21 10.46
CA MET A 31 4.60 5.10 11.47
C MET A 31 3.07 5.15 11.37
N GLY A 32 2.51 5.18 10.17
CA GLY A 32 1.05 5.12 9.95
C GLY A 32 0.41 3.84 10.48
N LEU A 33 1.05 2.68 10.27
CA LEU A 33 0.58 1.39 10.80
C LEU A 33 0.71 1.32 12.33
N LYS A 34 1.77 1.93 12.89
CA LYS A 34 1.95 2.03 14.35
C LYS A 34 0.93 2.98 14.98
N ASP A 35 0.48 4.02 14.27
CA ASP A 35 -0.64 4.86 14.71
C ASP A 35 -1.94 4.02 14.77
N GLN A 36 -2.19 3.17 13.79
CA GLN A 36 -3.33 2.24 13.80
C GLN A 36 -3.25 1.24 14.97
N VAL A 37 -2.06 0.72 15.33
CA VAL A 37 -1.88 -0.08 16.56
C VAL A 37 -2.23 0.72 17.80
N MET A 38 -1.81 1.98 17.88
CA MET A 38 -2.14 2.85 19.02
C MET A 38 -3.65 3.06 19.12
N ALA A 39 -4.32 3.28 18.00
CA ALA A 39 -5.77 3.42 17.95
C ALA A 39 -6.49 2.12 18.40
N LEU A 40 -6.03 0.95 17.94
CA LEU A 40 -6.56 -0.34 18.39
C LEU A 40 -6.38 -0.56 19.91
N ARG A 41 -5.25 -0.14 20.49
CA ARG A 41 -5.04 -0.16 21.94
C ARG A 41 -5.97 0.80 22.66
N TRP A 42 -6.20 1.99 22.10
CA TRP A 42 -7.15 2.95 22.64
C TRP A 42 -8.57 2.36 22.66
N VAL A 43 -9.01 1.74 21.56
CA VAL A 43 -10.30 1.04 21.50
C VAL A 43 -10.37 -0.03 22.58
N LYS A 44 -9.36 -0.91 22.67
CA LYS A 44 -9.32 -1.97 23.70
C LYS A 44 -9.47 -1.43 25.12
N GLN A 45 -8.88 -0.28 25.42
CA GLN A 45 -8.86 0.32 26.76
C GLN A 45 -10.10 1.15 27.08
N ASN A 46 -10.74 1.76 26.08
CA ASN A 46 -11.72 2.83 26.31
C ASN A 46 -13.11 2.53 25.77
N ILE A 47 -13.27 1.63 24.80
CA ILE A 47 -14.53 1.50 24.06
C ILE A 47 -15.73 1.08 24.93
N ALA A 48 -15.47 0.39 26.05
CA ALA A 48 -16.48 0.05 27.05
C ALA A 48 -17.22 1.27 27.61
N SER A 49 -16.53 2.41 27.75
CA SER A 49 -17.14 3.67 28.20
C SER A 49 -18.10 4.29 27.18
N PHE A 50 -18.05 3.82 25.93
CA PHE A 50 -18.90 4.27 24.82
C PHE A 50 -19.96 3.23 24.45
N GLY A 51 -20.11 2.18 25.27
CA GLY A 51 -21.07 1.09 25.03
C GLY A 51 -20.59 -0.01 24.08
N GLY A 52 -19.34 0.02 23.61
CA GLY A 52 -18.79 -1.05 22.78
C GLY A 52 -18.13 -2.16 23.60
N ASP A 53 -18.05 -3.36 23.03
CA ASP A 53 -17.34 -4.49 23.65
C ASP A 53 -15.87 -4.58 23.17
N PRO A 54 -14.87 -4.36 24.03
CA PRO A 54 -13.46 -4.49 23.66
C PRO A 54 -13.04 -5.91 23.27
N ASN A 55 -13.88 -6.92 23.51
CA ASN A 55 -13.66 -8.33 23.13
C ASN A 55 -14.41 -8.75 21.86
N SER A 56 -15.09 -7.81 21.18
CA SER A 56 -15.74 -8.06 19.89
C SER A 56 -15.44 -6.96 18.87
N VAL A 57 -14.16 -6.59 18.77
CA VAL A 57 -13.67 -5.61 17.79
C VAL A 57 -13.48 -6.27 16.41
N THR A 58 -14.13 -5.71 15.38
CA THR A 58 -13.90 -6.02 13.96
C THR A 58 -13.12 -4.87 13.32
N LEU A 59 -11.97 -5.18 12.69
CA LEU A 59 -11.17 -4.21 11.97
C LEU A 59 -11.60 -4.16 10.50
N VAL A 60 -12.04 -2.99 10.02
CA VAL A 60 -12.55 -2.82 8.66
C VAL A 60 -11.65 -1.84 7.91
N GLY A 61 -11.36 -2.13 6.65
CA GLY A 61 -10.60 -1.22 5.79
C GLY A 61 -10.80 -1.51 4.32
N GLU A 62 -10.72 -0.44 3.53
CA GLU A 62 -10.83 -0.45 2.06
C GLU A 62 -9.51 0.01 1.44
N SER A 63 -9.13 -0.58 0.30
CA SER A 63 -7.91 -0.23 -0.45
C SER A 63 -6.65 -0.27 0.43
N ALA A 64 -5.97 0.85 0.65
CA ALA A 64 -4.86 0.97 1.61
C ALA A 64 -5.22 0.49 3.02
N GLY A 65 -6.46 0.73 3.46
CA GLY A 65 -7.03 0.23 4.70
C GLY A 65 -7.18 -1.30 4.71
N ALA A 66 -7.54 -1.92 3.59
CA ALA A 66 -7.59 -3.38 3.48
C ALA A 66 -6.19 -4.01 3.55
N GLY A 67 -5.20 -3.38 2.92
CA GLY A 67 -3.79 -3.71 3.11
C GLY A 67 -3.37 -3.60 4.58
N SER A 68 -3.77 -2.53 5.27
CA SER A 68 -3.58 -2.36 6.71
C SER A 68 -4.23 -3.46 7.55
N VAL A 69 -5.49 -3.82 7.30
CA VAL A 69 -6.20 -4.92 7.99
C VAL A 69 -5.37 -6.20 7.90
N TYR A 70 -4.94 -6.54 6.69
CA TYR A 70 -4.08 -7.69 6.44
C TYR A 70 -2.74 -7.61 7.20
N HIS A 71 -2.07 -6.47 7.17
CA HIS A 71 -0.83 -6.30 7.92
C HIS A 71 -1.02 -6.41 9.44
N HIS A 72 -2.16 -5.98 9.97
CA HIS A 72 -2.51 -6.19 11.38
C HIS A 72 -2.72 -7.67 11.72
N THR A 73 -3.16 -8.50 10.76
CA THR A 73 -3.19 -9.96 10.99
C THR A 73 -1.79 -10.55 11.07
N ILE A 74 -0.79 -9.98 10.39
CA ILE A 74 0.60 -10.45 10.41
C ILE A 74 1.38 -9.92 11.62
N SER A 75 1.15 -8.65 11.99
CA SER A 75 1.98 -7.95 12.96
C SER A 75 1.78 -8.50 14.39
N PRO A 76 2.86 -8.86 15.11
CA PRO A 76 2.77 -9.27 16.51
C PRO A 76 2.26 -8.14 17.42
N LEU A 77 2.40 -6.87 17.01
CA LEU A 77 1.96 -5.71 17.79
C LEU A 77 0.43 -5.59 17.90
N SER A 78 -0.29 -6.26 17.01
CA SER A 78 -1.75 -6.16 16.88
C SER A 78 -2.48 -7.38 17.44
N LYS A 79 -1.73 -8.42 17.83
CA LYS A 79 -2.28 -9.69 18.31
C LYS A 79 -3.16 -9.45 19.54
N GLY A 80 -4.41 -9.90 19.48
CA GLY A 80 -5.39 -9.78 20.56
C GLY A 80 -6.06 -8.40 20.69
N LEU A 81 -5.79 -7.47 19.78
CA LEU A 81 -6.45 -6.15 19.76
C LEU A 81 -7.75 -6.14 18.95
N PHE A 82 -7.91 -7.09 18.04
CA PHE A 82 -9.10 -7.28 17.20
C PHE A 82 -9.39 -8.77 17.02
N HIS A 83 -10.60 -9.10 16.60
CA HIS A 83 -11.14 -10.47 16.64
C HIS A 83 -11.64 -10.93 15.28
N ARG A 84 -11.94 -10.01 14.37
CA ARG A 84 -12.39 -10.25 13.00
C ARG A 84 -11.87 -9.14 12.10
N GLY A 85 -11.74 -9.40 10.81
CA GLY A 85 -11.38 -8.37 9.84
C GLY A 85 -12.31 -8.34 8.64
N ILE A 86 -12.47 -7.17 8.04
CA ILE A 86 -13.09 -6.99 6.72
C ILE A 86 -12.08 -6.21 5.86
N ALA A 87 -11.68 -6.81 4.75
CA ALA A 87 -10.68 -6.25 3.83
C ALA A 87 -11.31 -6.09 2.43
N GLU A 88 -11.62 -4.85 2.07
CA GLU A 88 -12.29 -4.51 0.81
C GLU A 88 -11.28 -3.99 -0.21
N SER A 89 -11.18 -4.65 -1.36
CA SER A 89 -10.34 -4.23 -2.49
C SER A 89 -8.86 -4.08 -2.13
N GLY A 90 -8.31 -5.01 -1.34
CA GLY A 90 -6.88 -5.05 -1.05
C GLY A 90 -6.43 -6.19 -0.13
N SER A 91 -5.13 -6.47 -0.14
CA SER A 91 -4.47 -7.40 0.81
C SER A 91 -2.99 -7.04 0.97
N SER A 92 -2.31 -7.58 1.98
CA SER A 92 -0.87 -7.35 2.19
C SER A 92 0.03 -7.86 1.07
N TYR A 93 -0.50 -8.64 0.12
CA TYR A 93 0.25 -9.24 -0.99
C TYR A 93 0.25 -8.39 -2.26
N GLY A 94 -0.43 -7.24 -2.27
CA GLY A 94 -0.37 -6.28 -3.37
C GLY A 94 1.02 -5.66 -3.52
N LEU A 95 1.42 -5.35 -4.75
CA LEU A 95 2.73 -4.71 -5.03
C LEU A 95 2.89 -3.32 -4.39
N TRP A 96 1.77 -2.69 -4.02
CA TRP A 96 1.71 -1.41 -3.31
C TRP A 96 1.63 -1.55 -1.78
N CYS A 97 1.45 -2.76 -1.26
CA CYS A 97 1.26 -3.03 0.16
C CYS A 97 2.55 -3.27 0.93
N ALA A 98 3.67 -3.56 0.26
CA ALA A 98 4.97 -3.69 0.90
C ALA A 98 6.08 -3.30 -0.08
N ALA A 99 6.81 -2.24 0.25
CA ALA A 99 7.92 -1.78 -0.54
C ALA A 99 9.07 -2.82 -0.52
N PRO A 100 9.70 -3.09 -1.67
CA PRO A 100 10.92 -3.90 -1.74
C PRO A 100 12.03 -3.29 -0.88
N GLU A 101 12.93 -4.15 -0.37
CA GLU A 101 14.09 -3.71 0.41
C GLU A 101 14.93 -2.68 -0.35
N GLY A 102 15.31 -1.62 0.33
CA GLY A 102 16.08 -0.49 -0.16
C GLY A 102 15.28 0.50 -1.02
N PHE A 103 14.02 0.21 -1.40
CA PHE A 103 13.24 1.10 -2.24
C PHE A 103 12.90 2.40 -1.50
N THR A 104 12.26 2.28 -0.34
CA THR A 104 11.85 3.46 0.44
C THR A 104 13.06 4.25 0.94
N LYS A 105 14.15 3.57 1.31
CA LYS A 105 15.42 4.24 1.64
C LYS A 105 15.93 5.13 0.51
N LYS A 106 15.88 4.68 -0.75
CA LYS A 106 16.27 5.51 -1.91
C LYS A 106 15.37 6.73 -2.05
N LEU A 107 14.06 6.57 -1.84
CA LEU A 107 13.12 7.70 -1.87
C LEU A 107 13.39 8.70 -0.75
N SER A 108 13.70 8.22 0.46
CA SER A 108 14.08 9.06 1.60
C SER A 108 15.34 9.87 1.35
N ILE A 109 16.35 9.28 0.68
CA ILE A 109 17.58 9.99 0.28
C ILE A 109 17.26 11.07 -0.75
N LYS A 110 16.51 10.73 -1.81
CA LYS A 110 16.06 11.71 -2.82
C LYS A 110 15.24 12.85 -2.20
N LEU A 111 14.41 12.57 -1.20
CA LEU A 111 13.67 13.61 -0.47
C LEU A 111 14.63 14.59 0.23
N LEU A 112 15.67 14.10 0.90
CA LEU A 112 16.66 14.96 1.54
C LEU A 112 17.40 15.85 0.54
N GLU A 113 17.74 15.32 -0.63
CA GLU A 113 18.34 16.09 -1.73
C GLU A 113 17.41 17.22 -2.19
N LEU A 114 16.13 16.90 -2.42
CA LEU A 114 15.10 17.89 -2.81
C LEU A 114 14.84 18.97 -1.75
N LEU A 115 15.13 18.67 -0.49
CA LEU A 115 15.02 19.60 0.64
C LEU A 115 16.34 20.31 0.95
N ASN A 116 17.42 20.02 0.21
CA ASN A 116 18.77 20.50 0.49
C ASN A 116 19.24 20.20 1.93
N CYS A 117 18.78 19.08 2.50
CA CYS A 117 19.16 18.64 3.83
C CYS A 117 20.58 18.06 3.81
N LYS A 118 21.49 18.67 4.59
CA LYS A 118 22.81 18.10 4.86
C LYS A 118 22.72 17.17 6.06
N TYR A 119 23.20 15.94 5.92
CA TYR A 119 23.12 14.93 6.96
C TYR A 119 24.33 13.99 6.92
N THR A 120 24.70 13.46 8.09
CA THR A 120 25.74 12.43 8.24
C THR A 120 25.20 11.17 8.92
N THR A 121 24.00 11.25 9.52
CA THR A 121 23.32 10.17 10.21
C THR A 121 21.81 10.23 9.95
N THR A 122 21.11 9.12 10.15
CA THR A 122 19.64 9.06 10.05
C THR A 122 18.96 10.02 11.01
N LYS A 123 19.48 10.19 12.23
CA LYS A 123 18.96 11.16 13.20
C LYS A 123 19.08 12.60 12.69
N ALA A 124 20.23 12.96 12.10
CA ALA A 124 20.42 14.28 11.51
C ALA A 124 19.49 14.53 10.31
N ALA A 125 19.26 13.50 9.49
CA ALA A 125 18.29 13.55 8.39
C ALA A 125 16.86 13.81 8.89
N VAL A 126 16.41 13.05 9.89
CA VAL A 126 15.08 13.21 10.50
C VAL A 126 14.93 14.59 11.12
N GLU A 127 15.94 15.07 11.83
CA GLU A 127 15.90 16.40 12.44
C GLU A 127 15.85 17.51 11.39
N CYS A 128 16.55 17.36 10.27
CA CYS A 128 16.43 18.31 9.16
C CYS A 128 14.99 18.37 8.62
N ILE A 129 14.37 17.21 8.33
CA ILE A 129 13.00 17.15 7.82
C ILE A 129 11.99 17.73 8.83
N LYS A 130 12.17 17.48 10.12
CA LYS A 130 11.30 18.02 11.19
C LYS A 130 11.36 19.54 11.30
N ASN A 131 12.47 20.15 10.92
CA ASN A 131 12.65 21.60 10.95
C ASN A 131 12.17 22.31 9.66
N MET A 132 11.68 21.56 8.66
CA MET A 132 11.10 22.12 7.45
C MET A 132 9.60 22.42 7.63
N ASP A 133 9.07 23.35 6.83
CA ASP A 133 7.62 23.51 6.70
C ASP A 133 7.00 22.22 6.17
N PRO A 134 5.98 21.65 6.85
CA PRO A 134 5.42 20.38 6.44
C PRO A 134 4.75 20.40 5.06
N ASN A 135 4.21 21.54 4.64
CA ASN A 135 3.65 21.70 3.31
C ASN A 135 4.74 21.64 2.24
N GLU A 136 5.90 22.22 2.51
CA GLU A 136 7.05 22.17 1.58
C GLU A 136 7.61 20.76 1.44
N VAL A 137 7.60 19.98 2.52
CA VAL A 137 7.97 18.55 2.48
C VAL A 137 6.97 17.76 1.64
N VAL A 138 5.67 17.91 1.88
CA VAL A 138 4.62 17.18 1.14
C VAL A 138 4.62 17.54 -0.34
N LYS A 139 4.84 18.81 -0.71
CA LYS A 139 4.95 19.24 -2.11
C LYS A 139 6.04 18.48 -2.88
N LYS A 140 7.08 17.98 -2.20
CA LYS A 140 8.13 17.19 -2.86
C LYS A 140 7.64 15.87 -3.44
N LEU A 141 6.47 15.36 -3.00
CA LEU A 141 5.87 14.14 -3.55
C LEU A 141 5.69 14.18 -5.08
N GLU A 142 5.48 15.36 -5.66
CA GLU A 142 5.33 15.52 -7.11
C GLU A 142 6.60 15.11 -7.89
N HIS A 143 7.77 15.28 -7.29
CA HIS A 143 9.07 14.92 -7.91
C HIS A 143 9.34 13.41 -7.93
N PHE A 144 8.45 12.60 -7.35
CA PHE A 144 8.55 11.15 -7.36
C PHE A 144 7.67 10.50 -8.43
N ARG A 145 6.88 11.28 -9.17
CA ARG A 145 6.05 10.81 -10.27
C ARG A 145 6.82 10.86 -11.58
N GLU A 146 6.69 9.80 -12.37
CA GLU A 146 7.32 9.61 -13.69
C GLU A 146 6.29 9.76 -14.82
N TRP A 147 5.06 9.28 -14.61
CA TRP A 147 4.00 9.35 -15.59
C TRP A 147 2.65 9.60 -14.91
N GLN A 148 2.09 10.79 -15.16
CA GLN A 148 0.84 11.23 -14.54
C GLN A 148 0.91 11.18 -13.00
N ILE A 149 0.23 10.21 -12.39
CA ILE A 149 0.18 9.98 -10.95
C ILE A 149 1.12 8.85 -10.52
N ASP A 150 1.78 8.17 -11.46
CA ASP A 150 2.59 6.99 -11.20
C ASP A 150 4.07 7.30 -10.98
N PRO A 151 4.76 6.52 -10.13
CA PRO A 151 4.17 5.50 -9.25
C PRO A 151 3.26 6.15 -8.19
N ILE A 152 2.03 5.64 -8.06
CA ILE A 152 1.00 6.21 -7.19
C ILE A 152 1.29 5.93 -5.71
N PHE A 153 2.06 4.88 -5.42
CA PHE A 153 2.49 4.48 -4.08
C PHE A 153 4.00 4.64 -3.92
N ASN A 154 4.43 5.83 -3.47
CA ASN A 154 5.85 6.13 -3.20
C ASN A 154 6.25 5.77 -1.76
N PHE A 155 5.56 6.36 -0.78
CA PHE A 155 5.82 6.12 0.64
C PHE A 155 4.69 5.29 1.23
N GLY A 156 4.94 3.99 1.37
CA GLY A 156 4.02 2.99 1.90
C GLY A 156 4.70 2.02 2.88
N PRO A 157 4.02 0.93 3.28
CA PRO A 157 4.59 -0.01 4.25
C PRO A 157 5.93 -0.59 3.80
N VAL A 158 6.83 -0.82 4.76
CA VAL A 158 8.20 -1.33 4.53
C VAL A 158 8.50 -2.54 5.41
N LEU A 159 9.48 -3.34 5.01
CA LEU A 159 10.06 -4.38 5.86
C LEU A 159 11.06 -3.73 6.83
N GLU A 160 10.79 -3.81 8.13
CA GLU A 160 11.62 -3.21 9.16
C GLU A 160 12.75 -4.17 9.61
N PRO A 161 13.88 -3.63 10.07
CA PRO A 161 14.84 -4.41 10.83
C PRO A 161 14.18 -5.08 12.04
N GLN A 162 14.58 -6.32 12.33
CA GLN A 162 14.09 -7.03 13.52
C GLN A 162 14.43 -6.24 14.80
N GLY A 163 13.43 -6.07 15.66
CA GLY A 163 13.61 -5.39 16.94
C GLY A 163 12.29 -5.16 17.70
N PRO A 164 12.38 -4.71 18.96
CA PRO A 164 11.21 -4.36 19.74
C PRO A 164 10.40 -3.25 19.04
N GLY A 165 9.10 -3.47 18.88
CA GLY A 165 8.22 -2.47 18.26
C GLY A 165 8.27 -2.41 16.73
N ALA A 166 8.98 -3.33 16.06
CA ALA A 166 8.83 -3.52 14.62
C ALA A 166 7.42 -4.02 14.29
N PHE A 167 6.77 -3.41 13.30
CA PHE A 167 5.41 -3.74 12.90
C PHE A 167 5.40 -4.86 11.83
N LEU A 168 6.23 -4.75 10.80
CA LEU A 168 6.38 -5.74 9.73
C LEU A 168 7.85 -6.10 9.53
N THR A 169 8.19 -7.39 9.52
CA THR A 169 9.57 -7.87 9.38
C THR A 169 9.64 -9.11 8.50
N GLY A 170 10.85 -9.45 8.06
CA GLY A 170 11.12 -10.65 7.26
C GLY A 170 10.60 -10.56 5.83
N PRO A 171 11.00 -11.48 4.94
CA PRO A 171 10.45 -11.54 3.61
C PRO A 171 8.95 -11.86 3.66
N VAL A 172 8.18 -11.36 2.69
CA VAL A 172 6.74 -11.61 2.52
C VAL A 172 6.41 -13.11 2.60
N SER A 173 7.30 -13.97 2.11
CA SER A 173 7.14 -15.43 2.13
C SER A 173 7.20 -16.07 3.52
N SER A 174 7.66 -15.33 4.54
CA SER A 174 7.76 -15.81 5.93
C SER A 174 6.59 -15.34 6.82
N TRP A 175 5.67 -14.55 6.29
CA TRP A 175 4.57 -14.01 7.07
C TRP A 175 3.61 -15.11 7.51
N VAL A 176 3.21 -15.04 8.78
CA VAL A 176 2.24 -15.93 9.40
C VAL A 176 1.11 -15.07 9.94
N HIS A 177 -0.11 -15.35 9.46
CA HIS A 177 -1.30 -14.62 9.89
C HIS A 177 -1.77 -15.10 11.26
N ASN A 178 -2.23 -14.16 12.10
CA ASN A 178 -3.11 -14.45 13.22
C ASN A 178 -4.45 -14.95 12.65
N PRO A 179 -4.97 -16.11 13.10
CA PRO A 179 -6.11 -16.78 12.47
C PRO A 179 -7.45 -16.20 12.93
N VAL A 180 -7.64 -14.89 12.75
CA VAL A 180 -8.93 -14.24 12.95
C VAL A 180 -9.82 -14.45 11.72
N PRO A 181 -11.15 -14.62 11.85
CA PRO A 181 -12.03 -14.66 10.69
C PRO A 181 -11.92 -13.39 9.84
N LEU A 182 -11.88 -13.55 8.52
CA LEU A 182 -11.69 -12.48 7.56
C LEU A 182 -12.75 -12.54 6.47
N LEU A 183 -13.49 -11.46 6.27
CA LEU A 183 -14.34 -11.26 5.09
C LEU A 183 -13.57 -10.42 4.07
N MET A 184 -13.51 -10.90 2.83
CA MET A 184 -12.77 -10.26 1.75
C MET A 184 -13.69 -9.85 0.61
N GLY A 185 -13.47 -8.65 0.08
CA GLY A 185 -14.25 -8.13 -1.03
C GLY A 185 -13.36 -7.66 -2.17
N MET A 186 -13.88 -7.78 -3.40
CA MET A 186 -13.37 -7.07 -4.57
C MET A 186 -14.55 -6.69 -5.46
N THR A 187 -14.36 -5.67 -6.29
CA THR A 187 -15.31 -5.30 -7.34
C THR A 187 -14.93 -5.95 -8.67
N SER A 188 -15.88 -6.02 -9.61
CA SER A 188 -15.64 -6.62 -10.92
C SER A 188 -14.75 -5.78 -11.85
N ALA A 189 -14.40 -4.55 -11.47
CA ALA A 189 -13.70 -3.60 -12.34
C ALA A 189 -12.81 -2.61 -11.56
N GLU A 190 -12.00 -3.12 -10.62
CA GLU A 190 -11.05 -2.35 -9.79
C GLU A 190 -10.16 -1.39 -10.60
N GLY A 191 -9.71 -1.83 -11.77
CA GLY A 191 -8.86 -1.08 -12.67
C GLY A 191 -9.52 0.13 -13.32
N LEU A 192 -10.83 0.36 -13.11
CA LEU A 192 -11.48 1.62 -13.47
C LEU A 192 -10.82 2.79 -12.76
N LEU A 193 -10.27 2.57 -11.55
CA LEU A 193 -9.45 3.56 -10.85
C LEU A 193 -8.33 4.11 -11.74
N ARG A 194 -7.76 3.30 -12.64
CA ARG A 194 -6.80 3.76 -13.65
C ARG A 194 -7.48 4.28 -14.90
N THR A 195 -8.37 3.50 -15.51
CA THR A 195 -8.85 3.84 -16.85
C THR A 195 -9.66 5.12 -16.87
N LEU A 196 -10.31 5.51 -15.76
CA LEU A 196 -10.95 6.83 -15.60
C LEU A 196 -10.04 8.03 -15.93
N TYR A 197 -8.71 7.91 -15.79
CA TYR A 197 -7.78 8.97 -16.15
C TYR A 197 -7.60 9.18 -17.66
N PHE A 198 -7.92 8.19 -18.50
CA PHE A 198 -7.82 8.32 -19.95
C PHE A 198 -8.77 9.40 -20.49
N PRO A 199 -10.10 9.36 -20.25
CA PRO A 199 -10.98 10.43 -20.67
C PRO A 199 -10.76 11.70 -19.87
N TYR A 200 -10.50 11.59 -18.56
CA TYR A 200 -10.33 12.77 -17.69
C TYR A 200 -9.13 13.65 -18.09
N LEU A 201 -8.01 13.03 -18.49
CA LEU A 201 -6.80 13.73 -18.94
C LEU A 201 -6.63 13.75 -20.46
N ASN A 202 -7.64 13.31 -21.21
CA ASN A 202 -7.61 13.17 -22.68
C ASN A 202 -6.35 12.45 -23.19
N LEU A 203 -6.07 11.28 -22.61
CA LEU A 203 -4.90 10.48 -22.96
C LEU A 203 -5.02 9.84 -24.33
N SER A 204 -3.96 9.98 -25.12
CA SER A 204 -3.83 9.30 -26.40
C SER A 204 -3.55 7.80 -26.19
N TYR A 205 -4.47 6.95 -26.63
CA TYR A 205 -4.26 5.49 -26.73
C TYR A 205 -3.10 5.14 -27.64
N GLU A 206 -2.87 5.91 -28.71
CA GLU A 206 -1.72 5.72 -29.59
C GLU A 206 -0.41 5.98 -28.85
N TRP A 207 -0.32 7.08 -28.09
CA TRP A 207 0.84 7.36 -27.26
C TRP A 207 1.03 6.27 -26.21
N TYR A 208 -0.04 5.86 -25.52
CA TYR A 208 -0.01 4.78 -24.52
C TYR A 208 0.50 3.47 -25.13
N SER A 209 -0.02 3.09 -26.30
CA SER A 209 0.41 1.91 -27.06
C SER A 209 1.90 1.95 -27.45
N ASN A 210 2.39 3.12 -27.85
CA ASN A 210 3.78 3.31 -28.28
C ASN A 210 4.77 3.40 -27.11
N ASN A 211 4.28 3.74 -25.91
CA ASN A 211 5.10 3.89 -24.71
C ASN A 211 4.85 2.79 -23.67
N PHE A 212 4.03 1.80 -23.99
CA PHE A 212 3.59 0.74 -23.07
C PHE A 212 4.78 0.10 -22.35
N GLU A 213 5.85 -0.21 -23.07
CA GLU A 213 7.03 -0.87 -22.52
C GLU A 213 7.72 -0.07 -21.41
N LYS A 214 7.68 1.26 -21.53
CA LYS A 214 8.27 2.19 -20.58
C LYS A 214 7.38 2.38 -19.35
N ILE A 215 6.06 2.50 -19.56
CA ILE A 215 5.12 2.87 -18.49
C ILE A 215 4.55 1.68 -17.75
N ALA A 216 4.44 0.50 -18.37
CA ALA A 216 3.82 -0.67 -17.76
C ALA A 216 4.52 -1.08 -16.44
N PRO A 217 5.87 -1.15 -16.33
CA PRO A 217 6.51 -1.46 -15.06
C PRO A 217 6.16 -0.50 -13.93
N ILE A 218 6.04 0.79 -14.24
CA ILE A 218 5.80 1.84 -13.26
C ILE A 218 4.32 1.85 -12.85
N SER A 219 3.43 1.85 -13.84
CA SER A 219 1.98 1.91 -13.66
C SER A 219 1.39 0.63 -13.06
N LEU A 220 1.98 -0.53 -13.35
CA LEU A 220 1.62 -1.82 -12.75
C LEU A 220 2.50 -2.18 -11.54
N LEU A 221 3.35 -1.24 -11.09
CA LEU A 221 4.06 -1.26 -9.81
C LEU A 221 5.08 -2.40 -9.63
N TYR A 222 5.47 -3.10 -10.70
CA TYR A 222 6.51 -4.13 -10.63
C TYR A 222 7.92 -3.61 -10.96
N PHE A 223 8.09 -2.31 -11.27
CA PHE A 223 9.39 -1.71 -11.60
C PHE A 223 10.47 -1.88 -10.51
N ALA A 224 10.07 -1.91 -9.23
CA ALA A 224 10.99 -2.00 -8.10
C ALA A 224 11.19 -3.44 -7.59
N SER A 225 10.28 -4.36 -7.91
CA SER A 225 10.24 -5.72 -7.37
C SER A 225 10.55 -6.82 -8.38
N ALA A 226 10.32 -6.57 -9.68
CA ALA A 226 10.55 -7.55 -10.73
C ALA A 226 12.05 -7.75 -11.03
N PRO A 227 12.54 -9.00 -11.10
CA PRO A 227 13.91 -9.28 -11.55
C PRO A 227 14.16 -8.90 -13.02
N ASN A 228 13.15 -9.07 -13.87
CA ASN A 228 13.22 -8.78 -15.31
C ASN A 228 11.95 -8.07 -15.78
N PRO A 229 11.78 -6.75 -15.49
CA PRO A 229 10.56 -6.02 -15.82
C PRO A 229 10.25 -6.03 -17.31
N ASN A 230 11.26 -6.03 -18.19
CA ASN A 230 11.07 -6.04 -19.65
C ASN A 230 10.43 -7.35 -20.14
N GLU A 231 10.77 -8.49 -19.54
CA GLU A 231 10.14 -9.76 -19.87
C GLU A 231 8.69 -9.81 -19.38
N ILE A 232 8.44 -9.34 -18.15
CA ILE A 232 7.08 -9.27 -17.58
C ILE A 232 6.20 -8.38 -18.45
N THR A 233 6.67 -7.18 -18.81
CA THR A 233 5.99 -6.25 -19.71
C THR A 233 5.56 -6.93 -21.02
N ARG A 234 6.45 -7.69 -21.66
CA ARG A 234 6.12 -8.41 -22.91
C ARG A 234 5.04 -9.47 -22.69
N LYS A 235 5.11 -10.21 -21.58
CA LYS A 235 4.08 -11.21 -21.23
C LYS A 235 2.72 -10.56 -20.98
N VAL A 236 2.69 -9.46 -20.22
CA VAL A 236 1.48 -8.67 -19.96
C VAL A 236 0.91 -8.14 -21.28
N ARG A 237 1.73 -7.52 -22.13
CA ARG A 237 1.29 -6.98 -23.42
C ARG A 237 0.67 -8.07 -24.30
N ASN A 238 1.32 -9.23 -24.41
CA ASN A 238 0.82 -10.33 -25.23
C ASN A 238 -0.47 -10.95 -24.69
N TYR A 239 -0.65 -10.97 -23.37
CA TYR A 239 -1.82 -11.54 -22.73
C TYR A 239 -3.07 -10.65 -22.93
N TYR A 240 -2.97 -9.35 -22.60
CA TYR A 240 -4.10 -8.44 -22.66
C TYR A 240 -4.33 -7.81 -24.05
N PHE A 241 -3.28 -7.71 -24.88
CA PHE A 241 -3.32 -7.03 -26.18
C PHE A 241 -2.71 -7.88 -27.29
N PRO A 242 -3.27 -9.08 -27.59
CA PRO A 242 -2.72 -9.99 -28.60
C PRO A 242 -2.72 -9.40 -30.03
N LYS A 243 -3.52 -8.36 -30.28
CA LYS A 243 -3.53 -7.60 -31.55
C LYS A 243 -2.35 -6.61 -31.68
N GLY A 244 -1.54 -6.45 -30.63
CA GLY A 244 -0.34 -5.62 -30.59
C GLY A 244 -0.60 -4.14 -30.35
N LYS A 245 -1.35 -3.46 -31.23
CA LYS A 245 -1.69 -2.04 -31.07
C LYS A 245 -2.82 -1.89 -30.04
N ILE A 246 -2.60 -1.06 -29.02
CA ILE A 246 -3.62 -0.72 -28.02
C ILE A 246 -4.44 0.46 -28.54
N THR A 247 -5.75 0.31 -28.49
CA THR A 247 -6.72 1.28 -29.01
C THR A 247 -7.81 1.57 -27.98
N GLU A 248 -8.71 2.50 -28.28
CA GLU A 248 -9.86 2.80 -27.42
C GLU A 248 -10.78 1.58 -27.23
N ASP A 249 -10.90 0.71 -28.25
CA ASP A 249 -11.64 -0.55 -28.18
C ASP A 249 -11.09 -1.52 -27.13
N ASP A 250 -9.84 -1.32 -26.69
CA ASP A 250 -9.19 -2.14 -25.66
C ASP A 250 -9.47 -1.64 -24.22
N TRP A 251 -10.35 -0.66 -24.01
CA TRP A 251 -10.66 -0.09 -22.69
C TRP A 251 -10.90 -1.16 -21.61
N VAL A 252 -11.70 -2.18 -21.93
CA VAL A 252 -12.02 -3.27 -21.00
C VAL A 252 -10.76 -4.10 -20.69
N ASN A 253 -9.92 -4.37 -21.69
CA ASN A 253 -8.66 -5.11 -21.49
C ASN A 253 -7.67 -4.31 -20.63
N ILE A 254 -7.57 -2.99 -20.83
CA ILE A 254 -6.77 -2.10 -19.98
C ILE A 254 -7.32 -2.14 -18.54
N THR A 255 -8.63 -2.01 -18.38
CA THR A 255 -9.30 -2.06 -17.07
C THR A 255 -9.02 -3.39 -16.36
N ASN A 256 -9.16 -4.53 -17.05
CA ASN A 256 -8.89 -5.85 -16.47
C ASN A 256 -7.41 -6.02 -16.11
N MET A 257 -6.49 -5.56 -16.97
CA MET A 257 -5.05 -5.60 -16.67
C MET A 257 -4.70 -4.88 -15.37
N TYR A 258 -5.24 -3.67 -15.15
CA TYR A 258 -5.01 -2.95 -13.89
C TYR A 258 -5.77 -3.58 -12.72
N SER A 259 -6.98 -4.11 -12.94
CA SER A 259 -7.73 -4.84 -11.90
C SER A 259 -6.91 -6.02 -11.37
N ASP A 260 -6.40 -6.83 -12.28
CA ASP A 260 -5.66 -8.05 -11.97
C ASP A 260 -4.32 -7.75 -11.32
N SER A 261 -3.61 -6.73 -11.80
CA SER A 261 -2.30 -6.35 -11.28
C SER A 261 -2.36 -5.63 -9.95
N TRP A 262 -3.36 -4.77 -9.72
CA TRP A 262 -3.43 -3.96 -8.51
C TRP A 262 -4.15 -4.68 -7.38
N MET A 263 -5.25 -5.37 -7.68
CA MET A 263 -6.18 -5.86 -6.66
C MET A 263 -6.43 -7.36 -6.75
N THR A 264 -7.02 -7.86 -7.84
CA THR A 264 -7.58 -9.22 -7.91
C THR A 264 -6.58 -10.29 -7.49
N THR A 265 -5.39 -10.30 -8.09
CA THR A 265 -4.37 -11.32 -7.81
C THR A 265 -3.95 -11.28 -6.33
N ALA A 266 -3.74 -10.08 -5.79
CA ALA A 266 -3.34 -9.90 -4.40
C ALA A 266 -4.41 -10.36 -3.42
N ILE A 267 -5.68 -10.09 -3.70
CA ILE A 267 -6.82 -10.48 -2.86
C ILE A 267 -6.94 -12.01 -2.85
N LEU A 268 -6.85 -12.66 -4.02
CA LEU A 268 -6.87 -14.12 -4.11
C LEU A 268 -5.66 -14.77 -3.40
N ASP A 269 -4.48 -14.18 -3.53
CA ASP A 269 -3.29 -14.61 -2.79
C ASP A 269 -3.47 -14.48 -1.28
N GLY A 270 -4.08 -13.38 -0.84
CA GLY A 270 -4.41 -13.11 0.56
C GLY A 270 -5.39 -14.14 1.11
N ALA A 271 -6.42 -14.49 0.35
CA ALA A 271 -7.39 -15.51 0.74
C ALA A 271 -6.72 -16.89 0.91
N ASN A 272 -5.86 -17.28 -0.04
CA ASN A 272 -5.19 -18.57 -0.03
C ASN A 272 -4.12 -18.72 1.07
N LYS A 273 -3.52 -17.61 1.51
CA LYS A 273 -2.41 -17.60 2.48
C LYS A 273 -2.85 -17.30 3.92
N HIS A 274 -4.07 -16.79 4.11
CA HIS A 274 -4.61 -16.56 5.45
C HIS A 274 -4.82 -17.89 6.18
N THR A 275 -4.54 -17.90 7.48
CA THR A 275 -4.54 -19.13 8.30
C THR A 275 -5.83 -19.35 9.08
N GLY A 276 -6.72 -18.35 9.12
CA GLY A 276 -8.05 -18.44 9.73
C GLY A 276 -9.16 -18.65 8.70
N ASP A 277 -10.41 -18.56 9.15
CA ASP A 277 -11.57 -18.63 8.26
C ASP A 277 -11.58 -17.42 7.31
N VAL A 278 -11.79 -17.69 6.02
CA VAL A 278 -11.90 -16.68 4.96
C VAL A 278 -13.27 -16.79 4.29
N PHE A 279 -13.91 -15.64 4.09
CA PHE A 279 -15.20 -15.49 3.43
C PHE A 279 -15.10 -14.54 2.24
#